data_AF-A0A0B2SK30-F1
#
_entry.id   AF-A0A0B2SK30-F1
#
_cell.length_a   1.000
_cell.length_b   1.000
_cell.length_c   1.000
_cell.angle_alpha   90.00
_cell.angle_beta   90.00
_cell.angle_gamma   90.00
#
_symmetry.space_group_name_H-M   'P 1'
#
loop_
_entity.id
_entity.type
_entity.pdbx_description
1 polymer ?
#
loop_
_entity_poly.entity_id
_entity_poly.type
_entity_poly.pdbx_seq_one_letter_code
_entity_poly.pdbx_strand_id
1 'polypeptide(L)'
;MVLKFAYIIVILMIWCMYPLTSAQYLDETITSSQYENMTIARPGCDRKCGNVFIPFPFGMGRENCYASSWFEIDCRNNNTTTNSSGEQKPYLKYIDLEVKFIDLWKEALIIMNPIYQSGKNCERNKTGGINLKGGSPFVYSARYNTFLAVGCGNTASFWSNGEEVSGCASMCNGDDLIKVDNCRGRKCCEASLPRYLSEYNVSFEGQECAYGLIIAVRLGYWNLTIKDVKHLNEVPAVLEWEIPFDTFYSNISFFRDPDIIWCPPGQSLHPGKLLRVHPLPSTLMLVVN
;
A
#
# COMPACT_ATOMS: atom_id res chain seq x y z
N MET A 1 -34.01 -30.68 15.29
CA MET A 1 -33.10 -29.58 15.73
C MET A 1 -31.74 -29.66 15.03
N VAL A 2 -31.14 -30.84 14.92
CA VAL A 2 -29.84 -31.08 14.25
C VAL A 2 -29.84 -30.68 12.76
N LEU A 3 -30.96 -30.89 12.04
CA LEU A 3 -31.09 -30.54 10.61
C LEU A 3 -31.03 -29.02 10.32
N LYS A 4 -31.51 -28.18 11.25
CA LYS A 4 -31.47 -26.71 11.10
C LYS A 4 -30.05 -26.16 11.29
N PHE A 5 -29.26 -26.76 12.18
CA PHE A 5 -27.84 -26.40 12.37
C PHE A 5 -26.98 -26.81 11.18
N ALA A 6 -27.19 -28.00 10.63
CA ALA A 6 -26.49 -28.44 9.43
C ALA A 6 -26.80 -27.52 8.23
N TYR A 7 -28.04 -27.08 8.07
CA TYR A 7 -28.45 -26.17 7.00
C TYR A 7 -27.79 -24.78 7.11
N ILE A 8 -27.69 -24.23 8.32
CA ILE A 8 -27.00 -22.95 8.57
C ILE A 8 -25.50 -23.07 8.28
N ILE A 9 -24.86 -24.15 8.72
CA ILE A 9 -23.42 -24.39 8.44
C ILE A 9 -23.18 -24.55 6.94
N VAL A 10 -24.06 -25.26 6.23
CA VAL A 10 -23.97 -25.41 4.77
C VAL A 10 -24.16 -24.07 4.06
N ILE A 11 -25.11 -23.22 4.48
CA ILE A 11 -25.27 -21.85 3.93
C ILE A 11 -24.02 -20.99 4.20
N LEU A 12 -23.45 -21.05 5.40
CA LEU A 12 -22.23 -20.30 5.76
C LEU A 12 -21.00 -20.78 4.98
N MET A 13 -20.86 -22.09 4.76
CA MET A 13 -19.79 -22.68 3.95
C MET A 13 -19.97 -22.33 2.46
N ILE A 14 -21.20 -22.32 1.98
CA ILE A 14 -21.55 -21.91 0.61
C ILE A 14 -21.24 -20.42 0.41
N TRP A 15 -21.55 -19.55 1.38
CA TRP A 15 -21.13 -18.14 1.38
C TRP A 15 -19.60 -17.95 1.45
N CYS A 16 -18.87 -18.86 2.10
CA CYS A 16 -17.39 -18.84 2.11
C CYS A 16 -16.77 -19.27 0.76
N MET A 17 -17.44 -20.11 -0.03
CA MET A 17 -16.98 -20.56 -1.34
C MET A 17 -17.44 -19.64 -2.49
N TYR A 18 -18.39 -18.74 -2.25
CA TYR A 18 -18.95 -17.85 -3.27
C TYR A 18 -18.19 -16.57 -3.62
N PRO A 19 -17.03 -16.16 -3.06
CA PRO A 19 -16.32 -15.04 -3.65
C PRO A 19 -15.59 -15.41 -4.96
N LEU A 20 -15.56 -16.69 -5.37
CA LEU A 20 -14.80 -17.12 -6.56
C LEU A 20 -15.58 -17.15 -7.88
N THR A 21 -16.91 -16.96 -7.89
CA THR A 21 -17.69 -17.04 -9.15
C THR A 21 -18.62 -15.86 -9.45
N SER A 22 -18.62 -14.81 -8.63
CA SER A 22 -19.26 -13.54 -9.00
C SER A 22 -18.23 -12.41 -9.14
N ALA A 23 -17.13 -12.68 -9.84
CA ALA A 23 -16.48 -11.62 -10.61
C ALA A 23 -17.34 -11.33 -11.85
N GLN A 24 -18.57 -10.86 -11.65
CA GLN A 24 -19.19 -10.04 -12.66
C GLN A 24 -18.37 -8.76 -12.67
N TYR A 25 -17.73 -8.51 -13.81
CA TYR A 25 -17.08 -7.25 -14.14
C TYR A 25 -18.12 -6.12 -14.03
N LEU A 26 -18.28 -5.58 -12.82
CA LEU A 26 -18.82 -4.26 -12.61
C LEU A 26 -17.61 -3.37 -12.36
N ASP A 27 -17.25 -2.60 -13.39
CA ASP A 27 -16.52 -1.34 -13.21
C ASP A 27 -17.48 -0.35 -12.52
N GLU A 28 -17.88 -0.67 -11.29
CA GLU A 28 -18.65 0.25 -10.48
C GLU A 28 -17.66 1.24 -9.86
N THR A 29 -17.67 2.45 -10.39
CA THR A 29 -17.15 3.63 -9.69
C THR A 29 -17.87 3.71 -8.34
N ILE A 30 -17.25 3.18 -7.29
CA ILE A 30 -17.71 3.29 -5.91
C ILE A 30 -17.90 4.78 -5.59
N THR A 31 -19.13 5.17 -5.23
CA THR A 31 -19.41 6.54 -4.81
C THR A 31 -18.83 6.79 -3.42
N SER A 32 -18.47 8.04 -3.11
CA SER A 32 -17.93 8.42 -1.80
C SER A 32 -18.85 8.00 -0.63
N SER A 33 -20.17 8.00 -0.84
CA SER A 33 -21.15 7.58 0.17
C SER A 33 -21.18 6.07 0.42
N GLN A 34 -20.93 5.24 -0.59
CA GLN A 34 -20.80 3.79 -0.42
C GLN A 34 -19.48 3.42 0.26
N TYR A 35 -18.40 4.13 -0.07
CA TYR A 35 -17.11 3.94 0.58
C TYR A 35 -17.16 4.32 2.08
N GLU A 36 -17.86 5.41 2.43
CA GLU A 36 -18.08 5.81 3.84
C GLU A 36 -18.79 4.76 4.70
N ASN A 37 -19.78 4.06 4.12
CA ASN A 37 -20.49 2.99 4.81
C ASN A 37 -19.63 1.73 5.00
N MET A 38 -18.58 1.57 4.19
CA MET A 38 -17.75 0.38 4.15
C MET A 38 -16.41 0.53 4.89
N THR A 39 -16.00 1.78 5.17
CA THR A 39 -14.85 2.08 6.02
C THR A 39 -15.19 1.93 7.49
N ILE A 40 -15.21 0.67 7.94
CA ILE A 40 -15.53 0.33 9.31
C ILE A 40 -14.26 0.49 10.15
N ALA A 41 -14.15 1.63 10.81
CA ALA A 41 -13.26 1.77 11.95
C ALA A 41 -13.84 0.99 13.13
N ARG A 42 -12.98 0.60 14.08
CA ARG A 42 -13.45 -0.06 15.30
C ARG A 42 -14.41 0.86 16.07
N PRO A 43 -15.50 0.34 16.70
CA PRO A 43 -16.37 1.14 17.55
C PRO A 43 -15.60 1.93 18.61
N GLY A 44 -15.84 3.24 18.68
CA GLY A 44 -15.17 4.15 19.60
C GLY A 44 -13.78 4.64 19.14
N CYS A 45 -13.36 4.32 17.92
CA CYS A 45 -12.13 4.81 17.30
C CYS A 45 -12.40 5.83 16.19
N ASP A 46 -11.45 6.74 16.00
CA ASP A 46 -11.53 7.75 14.95
C ASP A 46 -11.39 7.11 13.56
N ARG A 47 -12.31 7.47 12.66
CA ARG A 47 -12.44 6.86 11.33
C ARG A 47 -11.82 7.65 10.19
N LYS A 48 -11.27 8.84 10.46
CA LYS A 48 -10.82 9.76 9.39
C LYS A 48 -9.67 10.64 9.86
N CYS A 49 -8.68 10.82 8.99
CA CYS A 49 -7.62 11.80 9.13
C CYS A 49 -7.61 12.68 7.87
N GLY A 50 -7.97 13.96 8.02
CA GLY A 50 -8.15 14.86 6.88
C GLY A 50 -9.19 14.31 5.89
N ASN A 51 -8.74 13.98 4.67
CA ASN A 51 -9.57 13.42 3.60
C ASN A 51 -9.50 11.89 3.47
N VAL A 52 -8.72 11.22 4.32
CA VAL A 52 -8.50 9.78 4.25
C VAL A 52 -9.30 9.07 5.32
N PHE A 53 -10.10 8.09 4.91
CA PHE A 53 -10.78 7.20 5.84
C PHE A 53 -9.82 6.12 6.35
N ILE A 54 -9.91 5.82 7.64
CA ILE A 54 -9.03 4.91 8.36
C ILE A 54 -9.87 3.72 8.85
N PRO A 55 -10.05 2.68 8.02
CA PRO A 55 -10.75 1.48 8.41
C PRO A 55 -9.83 0.51 9.16
N PHE A 56 -10.44 -0.39 9.94
CA PHE A 56 -9.71 -1.54 10.47
C PHE A 56 -9.13 -2.39 9.31
N PRO A 57 -7.87 -2.89 9.37
CA PRO A 57 -6.98 -3.02 10.53
C PRO A 57 -6.21 -1.75 10.94
N PHE A 58 -6.34 -0.68 10.17
CA PHE A 58 -5.72 0.60 10.45
C PHE A 58 -6.51 1.36 11.52
N GLY A 59 -5.81 2.20 12.27
CA GLY A 59 -6.44 2.98 13.33
C GLY A 59 -5.52 4.02 13.93
N MET A 60 -6.10 4.92 14.72
CA MET A 60 -5.40 6.04 15.34
C MET A 60 -5.66 6.08 16.85
N GLY A 61 -4.74 6.72 17.57
CA GLY A 61 -4.92 6.99 19.00
C GLY A 61 -4.61 5.77 19.87
N ARG A 62 -5.64 5.18 20.47
CA ARG A 62 -5.47 4.13 21.49
C ARG A 62 -5.03 2.81 20.86
N GLU A 63 -4.27 2.01 21.61
CA GLU A 63 -3.75 0.70 21.15
C GLU A 63 -4.83 -0.26 20.66
N ASN A 64 -6.06 -0.08 21.15
CA ASN A 64 -7.20 -0.89 20.76
C ASN A 64 -7.86 -0.43 19.44
N CYS A 65 -7.33 0.54 18.72
CA CYS A 65 -7.93 1.03 17.47
C CYS A 65 -7.32 0.44 16.20
N TYR A 66 -6.17 -0.22 16.29
CA TYR A 66 -5.46 -0.81 15.15
C TYR A 66 -5.05 -2.26 15.47
N ALA A 67 -4.80 -3.06 14.44
CA ALA A 67 -4.46 -4.48 14.62
C ALA A 67 -3.04 -4.71 15.15
N SER A 68 -2.11 -3.80 14.83
CA SER A 68 -0.73 -3.79 15.34
C SER A 68 -0.06 -2.44 15.12
N SER A 69 1.13 -2.24 15.68
CA SER A 69 1.94 -1.04 15.47
C SER A 69 2.24 -0.74 13.99
N TRP A 70 2.26 -1.76 13.12
CA TRP A 70 2.41 -1.58 11.68
C TRP A 70 1.18 -0.91 11.03
N PHE A 71 -0.01 -1.11 11.61
CA PHE A 71 -1.26 -0.52 11.13
C PHE A 71 -1.62 0.78 11.87
N GLU A 72 -0.77 1.26 12.79
CA GLU A 72 -0.99 2.51 13.49
C GLU A 72 -0.80 3.70 12.54
N ILE A 73 -1.82 4.55 12.48
CA ILE A 73 -1.81 5.81 11.74
C ILE A 73 -1.56 6.96 12.70
N ASP A 74 -0.59 7.80 12.35
CA ASP A 74 -0.32 9.07 13.00
C ASP A 74 -0.90 10.21 12.15
N CYS A 75 -1.87 10.95 12.70
CA CYS A 75 -2.58 12.01 12.00
C CYS A 75 -1.95 13.37 12.32
N ARG A 76 -1.13 13.89 11.41
CA ARG A 76 -0.32 15.09 11.63
C ARG A 76 -0.96 16.33 11.05
N ASN A 77 -0.91 17.44 11.79
CA ASN A 77 -1.33 18.74 11.29
C ASN A 77 -0.21 19.35 10.44
N ASN A 78 -0.52 19.78 9.21
CA ASN A 78 0.43 20.55 8.42
C ASN A 78 0.32 22.04 8.78
N ASN A 79 1.22 22.55 9.63
CA ASN A 79 1.24 23.94 10.11
C ASN A 79 1.74 24.96 9.06
N THR A 80 1.53 24.71 7.75
CA THR A 80 2.01 25.60 6.68
C THR A 80 1.06 26.74 6.32
N THR A 81 -0.17 26.78 6.86
CA THR A 81 -1.13 27.85 6.60
C THR A 81 -1.59 28.49 7.91
N THR A 82 -1.14 29.72 8.15
CA THR A 82 -1.37 30.47 9.39
C THR A 82 -2.81 30.93 9.63
N ASN A 83 -3.79 30.56 8.80
CA ASN A 83 -5.17 31.05 8.91
C ASN A 83 -6.27 30.07 8.43
N SER A 84 -6.02 28.76 8.45
CA SER A 84 -7.07 27.76 8.25
C SER A 84 -6.69 26.51 9.05
N SER A 85 -7.65 25.76 9.57
CA SER A 85 -7.39 24.43 10.16
C SER A 85 -6.48 23.65 9.24
N GLY A 86 -5.20 23.48 9.61
CA GLY A 86 -4.18 22.89 8.75
C GLY A 86 -4.63 21.54 8.21
N GLU A 87 -4.35 21.27 6.93
CA GLU A 87 -4.72 20.00 6.32
C GLU A 87 -4.04 18.86 7.09
N GLN A 88 -4.86 17.99 7.67
CA GLN A 88 -4.37 16.83 8.40
C GLN A 88 -3.97 15.73 7.42
N LYS A 89 -2.79 15.14 7.64
CA LYS A 89 -2.22 14.09 6.80
C LYS A 89 -1.95 12.84 7.62
N PRO A 90 -2.44 11.66 7.18
CA PRO A 90 -2.16 10.40 7.85
C PRO A 90 -0.79 9.87 7.45
N TYR A 91 -0.07 9.29 8.41
CA TYR A 91 1.20 8.60 8.20
C TYR A 91 1.13 7.19 8.80
N LEU A 92 1.67 6.18 8.10
CA LEU A 92 2.02 4.92 8.74
C LEU A 92 3.10 5.20 9.77
N LYS A 93 2.75 5.20 11.04
CA LYS A 93 3.61 5.74 12.10
C LYS A 93 4.95 5.02 12.21
N TYR A 94 4.96 3.71 12.02
CA TYR A 94 6.14 2.88 12.19
C TYR A 94 7.22 3.11 11.11
N ILE A 95 6.81 3.42 9.88
CA ILE A 95 7.71 3.59 8.72
C ILE A 95 7.71 5.01 8.13
N ASP A 96 6.98 5.92 8.77
CA ASP A 96 6.91 7.35 8.43
C ASP A 96 6.50 7.66 6.98
N LEU A 97 5.53 6.91 6.45
CA LEU A 97 5.03 7.10 5.09
C LEU A 97 3.65 7.77 5.08
N GLU A 98 3.51 8.88 4.35
CA GLU A 98 2.20 9.53 4.14
C GLU A 98 1.25 8.58 3.40
N VAL A 99 0.05 8.39 3.93
CA VAL A 99 -1.01 7.59 3.30
C VAL A 99 -1.95 8.50 2.51
N LYS A 100 -2.18 8.19 1.25
CA LYS A 100 -3.14 8.89 0.40
C LYS A 100 -4.50 8.22 0.36
N PHE A 101 -4.52 6.89 0.44
CA PHE A 101 -5.74 6.11 0.32
C PHE A 101 -5.54 4.68 0.84
N ILE A 102 -6.58 4.06 1.40
CA ILE A 102 -6.59 2.67 1.88
C ILE A 102 -7.72 1.92 1.17
N ASP A 103 -7.40 1.04 0.23
CA ASP A 103 -8.37 0.23 -0.50
C ASP A 103 -8.52 -1.14 0.17
N LEU A 104 -9.57 -1.34 0.98
CA LEU A 104 -9.84 -2.63 1.62
C LEU A 104 -10.14 -3.75 0.61
N TRP A 105 -10.77 -3.43 -0.52
CA TRP A 105 -11.18 -4.42 -1.52
C TRP A 105 -10.00 -5.01 -2.27
N LYS A 106 -9.00 -4.17 -2.51
CA LYS A 106 -7.76 -4.57 -3.17
C LYS A 106 -6.67 -4.94 -2.18
N GLU A 107 -6.96 -4.86 -0.88
CA GLU A 107 -5.99 -5.06 0.21
C GLU A 107 -4.71 -4.23 -0.05
N ALA A 108 -4.92 -2.98 -0.44
CA ALA A 108 -3.87 -2.11 -0.93
C ALA A 108 -3.94 -0.75 -0.25
N LEU A 109 -2.81 -0.04 -0.16
CA LEU A 109 -2.77 1.35 0.25
C LEU A 109 -1.84 2.15 -0.64
N ILE A 110 -2.26 3.37 -0.97
CA ILE A 110 -1.46 4.32 -1.73
C ILE A 110 -0.67 5.17 -0.73
N ILE A 111 0.66 5.15 -0.84
CA ILE A 111 1.59 5.88 0.02
C ILE A 111 2.46 6.85 -0.79
N MET A 112 3.06 7.83 -0.13
CA MET A 112 4.11 8.68 -0.72
C MET A 112 5.48 8.05 -0.48
N ASN A 113 6.02 7.41 -1.51
CA ASN A 113 7.28 6.67 -1.49
C ASN A 113 8.47 7.60 -1.79
N PRO A 114 9.56 7.57 -1.02
CA PRO A 114 10.74 8.40 -1.28
C PRO A 114 11.43 8.07 -2.61
N ILE A 115 12.07 9.09 -3.20
CA ILE A 115 12.85 8.98 -4.43
C ILE A 115 14.34 8.80 -4.08
N TYR A 116 14.99 7.79 -4.65
CA TYR A 116 16.44 7.68 -4.65
C TYR A 116 17.04 8.74 -5.55
N GLN A 117 18.12 9.39 -5.10
CA GLN A 117 18.88 10.33 -5.89
C GLN A 117 20.36 10.04 -5.69
N SER A 118 21.07 9.72 -6.77
CA SER A 118 22.52 9.53 -6.71
C SER A 118 23.15 9.69 -8.09
N GLY A 119 24.46 9.98 -8.11
CA GLY A 119 25.22 10.21 -9.34
C GLY A 119 26.16 11.40 -9.21
N LYS A 120 26.95 11.63 -10.25
CA LYS A 120 27.84 12.80 -10.32
C LYS A 120 26.99 14.06 -10.52
N ASN A 121 27.36 15.15 -9.86
CA ASN A 121 26.66 16.45 -9.89
C ASN A 121 25.24 16.45 -9.28
N CYS A 122 24.83 15.44 -8.50
CA CYS A 122 23.67 15.60 -7.63
C CYS A 122 24.00 16.59 -6.51
N GLU A 123 23.13 17.55 -6.23
CA GLU A 123 23.32 18.49 -5.09
C GLU A 123 23.42 17.74 -3.75
N ARG A 124 22.66 16.65 -3.61
CA ARG A 124 22.72 15.73 -2.47
C ARG A 124 22.41 14.32 -2.94
N ASN A 125 23.12 13.34 -2.36
CA ASN A 125 22.71 11.94 -2.46
C ASN A 125 21.54 11.72 -1.47
N LYS A 126 20.47 11.09 -1.97
CA LYS A 126 19.34 10.63 -1.14
C LYS A 126 19.23 9.13 -1.29
N THR A 127 19.39 8.43 -0.17
CA THR A 127 19.07 7.01 -0.04
C THR A 127 17.58 6.89 0.28
N GLY A 128 16.75 6.67 -0.74
CA GLY A 128 15.29 6.68 -0.63
C GLY A 128 14.72 5.28 -0.45
N GLY A 129 15.09 4.55 0.59
CA GLY A 129 14.64 3.16 0.79
C GLY A 129 13.78 2.99 2.03
N ILE A 130 12.68 2.25 1.89
CA ILE A 130 11.86 1.82 3.02
C ILE A 130 12.16 0.36 3.33
N ASN A 131 12.36 0.06 4.60
CA ASN A 131 12.59 -1.30 5.06
C ASN A 131 11.29 -1.86 5.67
N LEU A 132 10.64 -2.76 4.94
CA LEU A 132 9.46 -3.52 5.37
C LEU A 132 9.85 -4.95 5.81
N LYS A 133 11.11 -5.23 6.11
CA LYS A 133 11.52 -6.54 6.64
C LYS A 133 11.13 -6.69 8.11
N GLY A 134 11.24 -7.93 8.60
CA GLY A 134 11.07 -8.23 10.03
C GLY A 134 9.61 -8.43 10.43
N GLY A 135 8.80 -9.03 9.56
CA GLY A 135 7.41 -9.37 9.86
C GLY A 135 6.41 -8.24 9.60
N SER A 136 6.75 -7.26 8.75
CA SER A 136 5.80 -6.28 8.24
C SER A 136 4.62 -6.97 7.54
N PRO A 137 3.39 -6.46 7.70
CA PRO A 137 2.24 -6.89 6.91
C PRO A 137 2.29 -6.37 5.47
N PHE A 138 3.24 -5.49 5.11
CA PHE A 138 3.26 -4.76 3.84
C PHE A 138 4.32 -5.26 2.87
N VAL A 139 3.98 -5.26 1.59
CA VAL A 139 4.91 -5.46 0.45
C VAL A 139 4.59 -4.48 -0.68
N TYR A 140 5.56 -4.12 -1.52
CA TYR A 140 5.26 -3.35 -2.72
C TYR A 140 4.49 -4.19 -3.73
N SER A 141 3.39 -3.65 -4.24
CA SER A 141 2.60 -4.33 -5.28
C SER A 141 3.38 -4.40 -6.59
N ALA A 142 3.73 -5.61 -7.03
CA ALA A 142 4.30 -5.85 -8.35
C ALA A 142 3.26 -5.66 -9.48
N ARG A 143 1.97 -5.59 -9.13
CA ARG A 143 0.86 -5.38 -10.07
C ARG A 143 0.64 -3.90 -10.38
N TYR A 144 0.68 -3.06 -9.35
CA TYR A 144 0.34 -1.64 -9.47
C TYR A 144 1.55 -0.73 -9.65
N ASN A 145 2.73 -1.17 -9.23
CA ASN A 145 3.95 -0.36 -9.32
C ASN A 145 4.88 -0.79 -10.46
N THR A 146 5.66 0.19 -10.91
CA THR A 146 6.78 0.02 -11.83
C THR A 146 8.01 0.67 -11.20
N PHE A 147 9.19 0.06 -11.37
CA PHE A 147 10.45 0.72 -11.04
C PHE A 147 10.83 1.62 -12.21
N LEU A 148 11.03 2.90 -11.95
CA LEU A 148 11.39 3.90 -12.93
C LEU A 148 12.71 4.55 -12.52
N ALA A 149 13.67 4.56 -13.43
CA ALA A 149 14.90 5.32 -13.31
C ALA A 149 14.88 6.49 -14.28
N VAL A 150 15.27 7.67 -13.81
CA VAL A 150 15.31 8.92 -14.60
C VAL A 150 16.73 9.45 -14.59
N GLY A 151 17.26 9.78 -15.76
CA GLY A 151 18.64 10.23 -15.94
C GLY A 151 19.15 9.98 -17.35
N CYS A 152 20.31 10.55 -17.67
CA CYS A 152 20.94 10.50 -18.99
C CYS A 152 22.11 9.52 -18.97
N GLY A 153 22.12 8.52 -19.86
CA GLY A 153 23.31 7.67 -20.05
C GLY A 153 23.66 6.87 -18.79
N ASN A 154 22.64 6.45 -18.04
CA ASN A 154 22.80 5.76 -16.77
C ASN A 154 22.27 4.33 -16.89
N THR A 155 22.97 3.40 -16.25
CA THR A 155 22.44 2.08 -15.91
C THR A 155 21.97 2.13 -14.46
N ALA A 156 20.71 1.80 -14.21
CA ALA A 156 20.13 1.69 -12.88
C ALA A 156 20.01 0.21 -12.53
N SER A 157 20.66 -0.19 -11.45
CA SER A 157 20.53 -1.54 -10.87
C SER A 157 19.65 -1.47 -9.63
N PHE A 158 18.76 -2.44 -9.54
CA PHE A 158 17.74 -2.54 -8.51
C PHE A 158 18.04 -3.77 -7.66
N TRP A 159 18.27 -3.53 -6.38
CA TRP A 159 18.78 -4.51 -5.43
C TRP A 159 17.74 -4.83 -4.37
N SER A 160 17.65 -6.09 -3.96
CA SER A 160 16.84 -6.54 -2.83
C SER A 160 17.53 -7.71 -2.16
N ASN A 161 17.51 -7.78 -0.82
CA ASN A 161 18.16 -8.86 -0.06
C ASN A 161 19.67 -9.01 -0.34
N GLY A 162 20.34 -7.94 -0.76
CA GLY A 162 21.77 -7.96 -1.11
C GLY A 162 22.08 -8.50 -2.50
N GLU A 163 21.08 -8.85 -3.30
CA GLU A 163 21.23 -9.32 -4.68
C GLU A 163 20.67 -8.29 -5.67
N GLU A 164 21.28 -8.22 -6.86
CA GLU A 164 20.72 -7.47 -7.98
C GLU A 164 19.56 -8.27 -8.58
N VAL A 165 18.34 -7.78 -8.42
CA VAL A 165 17.12 -8.50 -8.82
C VAL A 165 16.51 -7.95 -10.10
N SER A 166 16.89 -6.74 -10.51
CA SER A 166 16.44 -6.12 -11.75
C SER A 166 17.35 -4.95 -12.13
N GLY A 167 17.22 -4.44 -13.35
CA GLY A 167 17.95 -3.25 -13.80
C GLY A 167 17.43 -2.74 -15.13
N CYS A 168 17.78 -1.49 -15.46
CA CYS A 168 17.47 -0.89 -16.75
C CYS A 168 18.51 0.17 -17.13
N ALA A 169 18.58 0.53 -18.42
CA ALA A 169 19.49 1.57 -18.90
C ALA A 169 18.75 2.63 -19.73
N SER A 170 19.22 3.87 -19.65
CA SER A 170 18.68 5.01 -20.41
C SER A 170 19.73 5.62 -21.35
N MET A 171 19.26 6.12 -22.50
CA MET A 171 20.03 6.93 -23.43
C MET A 171 19.75 8.42 -23.26
N CYS A 172 20.69 9.24 -23.71
CA CYS A 172 20.61 10.70 -23.60
C CYS A 172 19.75 11.39 -24.67
N ASN A 173 19.26 10.65 -25.67
CA ASN A 173 18.42 11.21 -26.73
C ASN A 173 16.99 11.39 -26.24
N GLY A 174 16.50 12.63 -26.13
CA GLY A 174 15.14 12.93 -25.70
C GLY A 174 15.05 14.27 -24.97
N ASP A 175 13.81 14.74 -24.78
CA ASP A 175 13.48 15.94 -24.01
C ASP A 175 13.02 15.55 -22.59
N ASP A 176 13.22 16.43 -21.62
CA ASP A 176 12.77 16.29 -20.23
C ASP A 176 11.24 16.41 -20.09
N LEU A 177 10.53 16.77 -21.17
CA LEU A 177 9.06 16.82 -21.24
C LEU A 177 8.39 15.45 -21.45
N ILE A 178 9.17 14.37 -21.57
CA ILE A 178 8.64 13.00 -21.64
C ILE A 178 7.85 12.70 -20.36
N LYS A 179 6.63 12.20 -20.53
CA LYS A 179 5.81 11.73 -19.42
C LYS A 179 6.36 10.44 -18.83
N VAL A 180 6.27 10.29 -17.51
CA VAL A 180 6.78 9.11 -16.80
C VAL A 180 6.08 7.81 -17.21
N ASP A 181 4.82 7.88 -17.62
CA ASP A 181 4.02 6.74 -18.14
C ASP A 181 4.38 6.33 -19.57
N ASN A 182 5.22 7.12 -20.26
CA ASN A 182 5.70 6.85 -21.61
C ASN A 182 7.24 6.73 -21.63
N CYS A 183 7.81 6.17 -20.58
CA CYS A 183 9.23 5.96 -20.47
C CYS A 183 9.71 4.81 -21.37
N ARG A 184 10.49 5.11 -22.42
CA ARG A 184 10.95 4.11 -23.42
C ARG A 184 12.46 4.12 -23.65
N GLY A 185 13.23 4.23 -22.58
CA GLY A 185 14.69 4.21 -22.63
C GLY A 185 15.33 5.58 -22.93
N ARG A 186 14.57 6.63 -23.22
CA ARG A 186 15.05 7.98 -23.55
C ARG A 186 14.95 8.88 -22.32
N LYS A 187 16.09 9.30 -21.75
CA LYS A 187 16.20 10.06 -20.47
C LYS A 187 15.60 9.37 -19.24
N CYS A 188 15.05 8.17 -19.39
CA CYS A 188 14.52 7.33 -18.33
C CYS A 188 14.53 5.87 -18.80
N CYS A 189 14.36 4.93 -17.88
CA CYS A 189 14.07 3.52 -18.16
C CYS A 189 13.15 2.93 -17.10
N GLU A 190 12.43 1.87 -17.44
CA GLU A 190 11.53 1.17 -16.53
C GLU A 190 11.89 -0.31 -16.40
N ALA A 191 11.57 -0.89 -15.24
CA ALA A 191 11.64 -2.31 -15.00
C ALA A 191 10.48 -2.79 -14.11
N SER A 192 10.12 -4.06 -14.26
CA SER A 192 9.11 -4.68 -13.39
C SER A 192 9.68 -4.99 -12.01
N LEU A 193 8.81 -4.98 -10.99
CA LEU A 193 9.20 -5.35 -9.62
C LEU A 193 9.18 -6.88 -9.46
N PRO A 194 10.09 -7.45 -8.66
CA PRO A 194 9.95 -8.82 -8.19
C PRO A 194 8.74 -8.92 -7.24
N ARG A 195 8.17 -10.13 -7.13
CA ARG A 195 7.08 -10.38 -6.18
C ARG A 195 7.59 -10.30 -4.74
N TYR A 196 6.72 -9.87 -3.83
CA TYR A 196 7.00 -9.81 -2.38
C TYR A 196 8.18 -8.90 -2.00
N LEU A 197 8.39 -7.83 -2.76
CA LEU A 197 9.43 -6.84 -2.48
C LEU A 197 9.12 -6.11 -1.16
N SER A 198 9.99 -6.30 -0.16
CA SER A 198 9.87 -5.68 1.18
C SER A 198 10.96 -4.66 1.48
N GLU A 199 12.04 -4.64 0.70
CA GLU A 199 13.03 -3.57 0.71
C GLU A 199 13.58 -3.42 -0.70
N TYR A 200 14.17 -2.27 -0.99
CA TYR A 200 14.97 -2.10 -2.19
C TYR A 200 16.10 -1.13 -1.97
N ASN A 201 17.12 -1.25 -2.82
CA ASN A 201 18.17 -0.25 -2.98
C ASN A 201 18.40 -0.02 -4.47
N VAL A 202 18.88 1.16 -4.83
CA VAL A 202 19.14 1.55 -6.21
C VAL A 202 20.56 2.06 -6.33
N SER A 203 21.32 1.48 -7.25
CA SER A 203 22.62 1.98 -7.64
C SER A 203 22.58 2.48 -9.08
N PHE A 204 23.37 3.51 -9.38
CA PHE A 204 23.48 4.07 -10.71
C PHE A 204 24.93 4.03 -11.19
N GLU A 205 25.12 3.56 -12.42
CA GLU A 205 26.37 3.69 -13.14
C GLU A 205 26.19 4.70 -14.26
N GLY A 206 26.85 5.85 -14.15
CA GLY A 206 26.81 6.89 -15.17
C GLY A 206 27.49 8.19 -14.74
N GLN A 207 27.41 9.21 -15.60
CA GLN A 207 28.14 10.47 -15.44
C GLN A 207 27.29 11.65 -14.96
N GLU A 208 25.98 11.47 -14.82
CA GLU A 208 25.05 12.53 -14.42
C GLU A 208 24.21 12.12 -13.22
N CYS A 209 23.50 13.09 -12.64
CA CYS A 209 22.57 12.84 -11.56
C CYS A 209 21.40 11.98 -12.04
N ALA A 210 21.08 10.94 -11.27
CA ALA A 210 20.04 9.98 -11.57
C ALA A 210 19.06 9.86 -10.41
N TYR A 211 17.83 9.46 -10.75
CA TYR A 211 16.72 9.30 -9.83
C TYR A 211 16.13 7.91 -9.99
N GLY A 212 15.76 7.27 -8.89
CA GLY A 212 15.18 5.93 -8.88
C GLY A 212 13.95 5.91 -8.00
N LEU A 213 12.85 5.40 -8.52
CA LEU A 213 11.58 5.43 -7.83
C LEU A 213 10.73 4.21 -8.14
N ILE A 214 10.02 3.72 -7.14
CA ILE A 214 8.88 2.82 -7.32
C ILE A 214 7.64 3.71 -7.39
N ILE A 215 6.89 3.62 -8.48
CA ILE A 215 5.75 4.50 -8.74
C ILE A 215 4.56 3.73 -9.32
N ALA A 216 3.36 4.12 -8.89
CA ALA A 216 2.10 3.58 -9.37
C ALA A 216 1.64 4.24 -10.69
N VAL A 217 2.47 4.19 -11.74
CA VAL A 217 2.22 4.86 -13.04
C VAL A 217 0.88 4.48 -13.66
N ARG A 218 0.43 3.23 -13.47
CA ARG A 218 -0.80 2.71 -14.08
C ARG A 218 -2.09 3.18 -13.42
N LEU A 219 -2.01 3.87 -12.28
CA LEU A 219 -3.18 4.40 -11.61
C LEU A 219 -3.65 5.74 -12.21
N GLY A 220 -2.88 6.35 -13.13
CA GLY A 220 -3.32 7.51 -13.92
C GLY A 220 -3.52 8.81 -13.14
N TYR A 221 -3.21 8.83 -11.84
CA TYR A 221 -3.47 9.98 -10.97
C TYR A 221 -2.53 11.18 -11.19
N TRP A 222 -1.42 11.02 -11.92
CA TRP A 222 -0.36 12.03 -11.98
C TRP A 222 0.14 12.26 -13.41
N ASN A 223 -0.06 13.48 -13.91
CA ASN A 223 0.52 13.96 -15.17
C ASN A 223 1.97 14.44 -14.92
N LEU A 224 2.87 13.50 -14.61
CA LEU A 224 4.28 13.80 -14.29
C LEU A 224 5.18 13.66 -15.51
N THR A 225 6.11 14.59 -15.66
CA THR A 225 7.20 14.53 -16.63
C THR A 225 8.54 14.21 -15.96
N ILE A 226 9.53 13.81 -16.76
CA ILE A 226 10.91 13.61 -16.32
C ILE A 226 11.47 14.86 -15.61
N LYS A 227 11.10 16.06 -16.09
CA LYS A 227 11.50 17.32 -15.47
C LYS A 227 10.97 17.45 -14.04
N ASP A 228 9.72 17.07 -13.81
CA ASP A 228 9.07 17.23 -12.51
C ASP A 228 9.73 16.34 -11.45
N VAL A 229 10.13 15.12 -11.82
CA VAL A 229 10.81 14.16 -10.92
C VAL A 229 12.04 14.78 -10.24
N LYS A 230 12.77 15.66 -10.93
CA LYS A 230 13.96 16.34 -10.39
C LYS A 230 13.66 17.25 -9.20
N HIS A 231 12.41 17.67 -9.04
CA HIS A 231 11.95 18.59 -7.99
C HIS A 231 11.09 17.91 -6.92
N LEU A 232 10.86 16.59 -7.04
CA LEU A 232 10.10 15.81 -6.08
C LEU A 232 11.02 15.10 -5.10
N ASN A 233 10.51 14.87 -3.88
CA ASN A 233 11.16 14.04 -2.87
C ASN A 233 10.51 12.66 -2.77
N GLU A 234 9.24 12.58 -3.17
CA GLU A 234 8.39 11.43 -2.98
C GLU A 234 7.40 11.32 -4.14
N VAL A 235 6.98 10.10 -4.43
CA VAL A 235 5.99 9.78 -5.46
C VAL A 235 5.01 8.72 -4.95
N PRO A 236 3.78 8.70 -5.45
CA PRO A 236 2.81 7.69 -5.05
C PRO A 236 3.24 6.28 -5.46
N ALA A 237 3.19 5.35 -4.51
CA ALA A 237 3.34 3.91 -4.73
C ALA A 237 2.25 3.14 -4.00
N VAL A 238 2.02 1.89 -4.40
CA VAL A 238 1.04 0.99 -3.78
C VAL A 238 1.75 -0.06 -2.94
N LEU A 239 1.38 -0.16 -1.67
CA LEU A 239 1.67 -1.33 -0.86
C LEU A 239 0.45 -2.26 -0.87
N GLU A 240 0.69 -3.55 -0.95
CA GLU A 240 -0.29 -4.60 -0.63
C GLU A 240 -0.08 -5.00 0.84
N TRP A 241 -1.16 -5.44 1.50
CA TRP A 241 -1.10 -5.82 2.91
C TRP A 241 -1.92 -7.04 3.25
N GLU A 242 -1.46 -7.79 4.25
CA GLU A 242 -2.19 -8.91 4.85
C GLU A 242 -2.00 -8.84 6.37
N ILE A 243 -2.90 -9.46 7.16
CA ILE A 243 -2.75 -9.49 8.62
C ILE A 243 -2.12 -10.83 9.01
N PRO A 244 -0.88 -10.86 9.56
CA PRO A 244 -0.29 -12.09 10.06
C PRO A 244 -1.11 -12.66 11.22
N PHE A 245 -1.33 -13.97 11.23
CA PHE A 245 -2.15 -14.61 12.26
C PHE A 245 -1.57 -14.43 13.68
N ASP A 246 -0.26 -14.39 13.85
CA ASP A 246 0.34 -14.24 15.18
C ASP A 246 0.04 -12.85 15.78
N THR A 247 0.05 -11.83 14.93
CA THR A 247 -0.41 -10.46 15.23
C THR A 247 -1.88 -10.43 15.64
N PHE A 248 -2.66 -11.34 15.05
CA PHE A 248 -4.06 -11.53 15.39
C PHE A 248 -4.25 -12.26 16.73
N TYR A 249 -3.45 -13.31 17.02
CA TYR A 249 -3.59 -14.13 18.23
C TYR A 249 -3.35 -13.33 19.51
N SER A 250 -2.34 -12.46 19.53
CA SER A 250 -2.06 -11.56 20.67
C SER A 250 -3.20 -10.60 20.97
N ASN A 251 -4.08 -10.35 20.00
CA ASN A 251 -5.20 -9.44 20.08
C ASN A 251 -6.55 -10.16 20.04
N ILE A 252 -6.67 -11.46 20.31
CA ILE A 252 -7.93 -12.22 20.20
C ILE A 252 -9.13 -11.62 20.97
N SER A 253 -8.90 -10.90 22.07
CA SER A 253 -9.96 -10.17 22.79
C SER A 253 -10.60 -9.04 21.95
N PHE A 254 -9.88 -8.53 20.95
CA PHE A 254 -10.29 -7.51 19.97
C PHE A 254 -11.39 -8.01 19.02
N PHE A 255 -11.40 -9.30 18.69
CA PHE A 255 -12.21 -9.86 17.59
C PHE A 255 -13.38 -10.75 18.05
N ARG A 256 -13.74 -10.70 19.34
CA ARG A 256 -15.06 -11.13 19.81
C ARG A 256 -16.15 -10.09 19.56
N ASP A 257 -15.84 -9.08 18.77
CA ASP A 257 -16.78 -8.06 18.34
C ASP A 257 -17.88 -8.70 17.47
N PRO A 258 -19.18 -8.52 17.79
CA PRO A 258 -20.27 -9.04 16.96
C PRO A 258 -20.23 -8.53 15.51
N ASP A 259 -19.51 -7.45 15.22
CA ASP A 259 -19.39 -6.84 13.90
C ASP A 259 -18.25 -7.44 13.04
N ILE A 260 -17.66 -8.57 13.46
CA ILE A 260 -16.63 -9.30 12.70
C ILE A 260 -17.07 -10.75 12.44
N ILE A 261 -17.21 -11.11 11.17
CA ILE A 261 -17.60 -12.45 10.71
C ILE A 261 -16.36 -13.28 10.35
N TRP A 262 -16.33 -14.53 10.81
CA TRP A 262 -15.26 -15.49 10.55
C TRP A 262 -15.59 -16.44 9.41
N CYS A 263 -14.66 -16.57 8.46
CA CYS A 263 -14.79 -17.49 7.34
C CYS A 263 -13.55 -18.39 7.20
N PRO A 264 -13.69 -19.73 7.38
CA PRO A 264 -14.89 -20.48 7.81
C PRO A 264 -15.23 -20.32 9.31
N PRO A 265 -16.50 -20.48 9.70
CA PRO A 265 -16.90 -20.47 11.12
C PRO A 265 -16.23 -21.63 11.87
N GLY A 266 -15.61 -21.34 13.02
CA GLY A 266 -15.10 -22.37 13.94
C GLY A 266 -13.80 -23.08 13.51
N GLN A 267 -12.99 -22.50 12.61
CA GLN A 267 -11.65 -23.04 12.34
C GLN A 267 -10.75 -23.06 13.59
N SER A 268 -9.97 -24.14 13.74
CA SER A 268 -8.82 -24.14 14.63
C SER A 268 -7.73 -23.26 14.01
N LEU A 269 -7.50 -22.12 14.65
CA LEU A 269 -6.53 -21.14 14.17
C LEU A 269 -5.13 -21.51 14.70
N HIS A 270 -4.15 -21.62 13.81
CA HIS A 270 -2.78 -22.03 14.14
C HIS A 270 -1.78 -20.95 13.68
N PRO A 271 -0.64 -20.80 14.38
CA PRO A 271 0.46 -19.91 13.98
C PRO A 271 0.89 -20.09 12.52
N GLY A 272 1.21 -18.98 11.83
CA GLY A 272 1.68 -18.98 10.44
C GLY A 272 0.62 -18.84 9.35
N LYS A 273 -0.67 -18.71 9.69
CA LYS A 273 -1.73 -18.36 8.72
C LYS A 273 -1.76 -16.86 8.40
N LEU A 274 -2.40 -16.50 7.29
CA LEU A 274 -2.60 -15.11 6.87
C LEU A 274 -4.10 -14.79 6.83
N LEU A 275 -4.47 -13.58 7.25
CA LEU A 275 -5.86 -13.12 7.26
C LEU A 275 -6.06 -12.00 6.24
N ARG A 276 -7.19 -12.08 5.53
CA ARG A 276 -7.69 -11.04 4.62
C ARG A 276 -8.95 -10.41 5.16
N VAL A 277 -9.12 -9.11 4.92
CA VAL A 277 -10.28 -8.34 5.37
C VAL A 277 -11.16 -8.04 4.18
N HIS A 278 -12.38 -8.56 4.19
CA HIS A 278 -13.40 -8.24 3.22
C HIS A 278 -14.44 -7.31 3.85
N PRO A 279 -14.63 -6.11 3.30
CA PRO A 279 -15.56 -5.17 3.89
C PRO A 279 -17.00 -5.48 3.45
N LEU A 280 -17.95 -5.38 4.38
CA LEU A 280 -19.40 -5.49 4.14
C LEU A 280 -20.07 -4.17 4.55
N PRO A 281 -21.32 -3.88 4.12
CA PRO A 281 -21.97 -2.58 4.37
C PRO A 281 -22.12 -2.14 5.83
N SER A 282 -21.93 -3.04 6.81
CA SER A 282 -22.00 -2.72 8.25
C SER A 282 -21.11 -3.63 9.12
N THR A 283 -20.27 -4.47 8.52
CA THR A 283 -19.51 -5.53 9.21
C THR A 283 -18.21 -5.79 8.43
N LEU A 284 -17.21 -6.40 9.08
CA LEU A 284 -16.01 -6.90 8.38
C LEU A 284 -16.02 -8.43 8.38
N MET A 285 -15.63 -9.04 7.27
CA MET A 285 -15.40 -10.47 7.17
C MET A 285 -13.89 -10.74 7.17
N LEU A 286 -13.43 -11.58 8.10
CA LEU A 286 -12.05 -12.06 8.13
C LEU A 286 -11.99 -13.44 7.48
N VAL A 287 -11.24 -13.54 6.40
CA VAL A 287 -11.00 -14.79 5.67
C VAL A 287 -9.61 -15.32 6.03
N VAL A 288 -9.58 -16.59 6.47
CA VAL A 288 -8.35 -17.28 6.84
C VAL A 288 -7.79 -18.03 5.64
N ASN A 289 -6.59 -17.66 5.19
CA ASN A 289 -5.81 -18.41 4.18
C ASN A 289 -4.85 -19.41 4.84
#